data_AF-A0A318CZ70-F1
#
_entry.id   AF-A0A318CZ70-F1
#
_cell.length_a   1.000
_cell.length_b   1.000
_cell.length_c   1.000
_cell.angle_alpha   90.00
_cell.angle_beta   90.00
_cell.angle_gamma   90.00
#
_symmetry.space_group_name_H-M   'P 1'
#
loop_
_entity.id
_entity.type
_entity.pdbx_description
1 polymer ?
#
loop_
_entity_poly.entity_id
_entity_poly.type
_entity_poly.pdbx_seq_one_letter_code
_entity_poly.pdbx_strand_id
1 'polypeptide(L)'
;MTSETSCPVCGLKHIQPDKAKCPQCDADLTCFKILDSFPDEPVREVKGPRAWIIAFYGIAMVICLVTAITVFQYYQFKRIESLLMDQQKYLSGCVTGINESVEAAGLKSDKPGAQLSALSAQSTCNATEGRPTGVSERKQDAEILHVVLGKTDFWVYDAIETDTLWDISERYYGSGQYYPVLFEHNPHLRIYEIGDGVRMKILKDAGLVKDIYLKMSLTDGDRIYWNYKVAEGDTLRSVAGKFYRMEETAKQISNLKLDVRLQPGQRIWMLLE
;
A
#
# COMPACT_ATOMS: atom_id res chain seq x y z
N MET A 1 -3.34 32.72 -69.28
CA MET A 1 -2.74 31.46 -68.78
C MET A 1 -3.42 30.33 -69.54
N THR A 2 -2.73 29.71 -70.50
CA THR A 2 -3.23 28.54 -71.22
C THR A 2 -3.15 27.35 -70.27
N SER A 3 -4.30 26.85 -69.81
CA SER A 3 -4.36 25.67 -68.95
C SER A 3 -3.86 24.45 -69.74
N GLU A 4 -2.73 23.90 -69.33
CA GLU A 4 -2.20 22.67 -69.92
C GLU A 4 -3.03 21.48 -69.43
N THR A 5 -3.81 20.87 -70.32
CA THR A 5 -4.56 19.65 -69.99
C THR A 5 -3.65 18.43 -70.14
N SER A 6 -3.66 17.56 -69.13
CA SER A 6 -2.94 16.28 -69.15
C SER A 6 -3.92 15.10 -69.24
N CYS A 7 -3.53 14.03 -69.93
CA CYS A 7 -4.38 12.84 -70.02
C CYS A 7 -4.34 12.06 -68.70
N PRO A 8 -5.49 11.80 -68.04
CA PRO A 8 -5.53 11.07 -66.78
C PRO A 8 -5.19 9.57 -66.92
N VAL A 9 -5.25 9.03 -68.14
CA VAL A 9 -5.00 7.60 -68.40
C VAL A 9 -3.51 7.31 -68.62
N CYS A 10 -2.83 8.12 -69.44
CA CYS A 10 -1.44 7.86 -69.82
C CYS A 10 -0.44 8.93 -69.35
N GLY A 11 -0.91 10.04 -68.77
CA GLY A 11 -0.07 11.13 -68.28
C GLY A 11 0.52 12.05 -69.36
N LEU A 12 0.13 11.90 -70.64
CA LEU A 12 0.60 12.77 -71.71
C LEU A 12 0.20 14.23 -71.44
N LYS A 13 1.17 15.14 -71.44
CA LYS A 13 1.00 16.59 -71.22
C LYS A 13 0.84 17.34 -72.55
N HIS A 14 0.39 18.59 -72.47
CA HIS A 14 0.22 19.51 -73.60
C HIS A 14 -0.75 19.00 -74.69
N ILE A 15 -1.87 18.41 -74.29
CA ILE A 15 -2.92 18.03 -75.22
C ILE A 15 -3.71 19.29 -75.60
N GLN A 16 -3.91 19.51 -76.90
CA GLN A 16 -4.72 20.61 -77.37
C GLN A 16 -6.17 20.47 -76.84
N PRO A 17 -6.75 21.51 -76.23
CA PRO A 17 -8.01 21.43 -75.49
C PRO A 17 -9.24 21.16 -76.36
N ASP A 18 -9.11 21.29 -77.68
CA ASP A 18 -10.16 21.02 -78.67
C ASP A 18 -10.24 19.54 -79.08
N LYS A 19 -9.24 18.71 -78.75
CA LYS A 19 -9.27 17.27 -79.10
C LYS A 19 -10.22 16.49 -78.18
N ALA A 20 -11.01 15.61 -78.80
CA ALA A 20 -11.91 14.69 -78.10
C ALA A 20 -11.19 13.43 -77.58
N LYS A 21 -10.06 13.04 -78.20
CA LYS A 21 -9.32 11.83 -77.83
C LYS A 21 -7.83 12.09 -77.60
N CYS A 22 -7.22 11.30 -76.71
CA CYS A 22 -5.78 11.34 -76.46
C CYS A 22 -5.00 10.69 -77.63
N PRO A 23 -3.98 11.35 -78.21
CA PRO A 23 -3.23 10.79 -79.33
C PRO A 23 -2.33 9.58 -78.96
N GLN A 24 -2.03 9.38 -77.68
CA GLN A 24 -1.15 8.28 -77.23
C GLN A 24 -1.92 7.02 -76.83
N CYS A 25 -3.10 7.14 -76.21
CA CYS A 25 -3.86 5.99 -75.72
C CYS A 25 -5.31 5.89 -76.24
N ASP A 26 -5.72 6.79 -77.13
CA ASP A 26 -7.08 6.92 -77.68
C ASP A 26 -8.22 7.09 -76.65
N ALA A 27 -7.88 7.41 -75.39
CA ALA A 27 -8.88 7.67 -74.35
C ALA A 27 -9.76 8.88 -74.69
N ASP A 28 -11.07 8.75 -74.46
CA ASP A 28 -12.06 9.81 -74.67
C ASP A 28 -11.97 10.86 -73.54
N LEU A 29 -11.54 12.07 -73.90
CA LEU A 29 -11.33 13.18 -72.97
C LEU A 29 -12.62 13.98 -72.73
N THR A 30 -13.67 13.72 -73.50
CA THR A 30 -14.94 14.45 -73.40
C THR A 30 -15.64 14.18 -72.07
N CYS A 31 -15.54 12.95 -71.55
CA CYS A 31 -16.09 12.58 -70.24
C CYS A 31 -15.38 13.30 -69.08
N PHE A 32 -14.05 13.43 -69.15
CA PHE A 32 -13.27 14.13 -68.13
C PHE A 32 -13.51 15.64 -68.11
N LYS A 33 -13.72 16.26 -69.28
CA LYS A 33 -14.11 17.68 -69.35
C LYS A 33 -15.44 17.98 -68.67
N ILE A 34 -16.39 17.04 -68.73
CA ILE A 34 -17.67 17.16 -68.02
C ILE A 34 -17.43 17.07 -66.51
N LEU A 35 -16.57 16.15 -66.06
CA LEU A 35 -16.23 16.02 -64.64
C LEU A 35 -15.50 17.24 -64.08
N ASP A 36 -14.58 17.84 -64.85
CA ASP A 36 -13.87 19.08 -64.45
C ASP A 36 -14.77 20.32 -64.49
N SER A 37 -15.92 20.25 -65.16
CA SER A 37 -16.87 21.37 -65.24
C SER A 37 -17.81 21.45 -64.03
N PHE A 38 -17.80 20.46 -63.15
CA PHE A 38 -18.52 20.57 -61.89
C PHE A 38 -17.80 21.61 -61.03
N PRO A 39 -18.49 22.69 -60.61
CA PRO A 39 -17.88 23.67 -59.72
C PRO A 39 -17.50 22.96 -58.43
N ASP A 40 -16.22 23.03 -58.07
CA ASP A 40 -15.76 22.56 -56.77
C ASP A 40 -16.61 23.27 -55.70
N GLU A 41 -17.48 22.50 -55.02
CA GLU A 41 -18.22 23.03 -53.90
C GLU A 41 -17.19 23.62 -52.92
N PRO A 42 -17.30 24.92 -52.57
CA PRO A 42 -16.37 25.49 -51.62
C PRO A 42 -16.48 24.66 -50.34
N VAL A 43 -15.36 24.06 -49.93
CA VAL A 43 -15.25 23.27 -48.71
C VAL A 43 -15.81 24.11 -47.57
N ARG A 44 -17.07 23.86 -47.20
CA ARG A 44 -17.69 24.49 -46.05
C ARG A 44 -16.92 23.96 -44.86
N GLU A 45 -16.03 24.78 -44.29
CA GLU A 45 -15.47 24.54 -42.96
C GLU A 45 -16.64 24.46 -41.98
N VAL A 46 -17.09 23.24 -41.71
CA VAL A 46 -18.03 22.97 -40.64
C VAL A 46 -17.26 23.18 -39.33
N LYS A 47 -17.22 24.43 -38.83
CA LYS A 47 -16.93 24.74 -37.42
C LYS A 47 -18.04 24.16 -36.56
N GLY A 48 -18.06 22.83 -36.46
CA GLY A 48 -19.08 22.07 -35.76
C GLY A 48 -18.81 22.03 -34.24
N PRO A 49 -19.85 21.77 -33.43
CA PRO A 49 -19.85 21.78 -31.96
C PRO A 49 -18.93 20.75 -31.27
N ARG A 50 -18.11 20.00 -32.02
CA ARG A 50 -17.24 18.95 -31.50
C ARG A 50 -16.15 19.48 -30.56
N ALA A 51 -15.66 20.70 -30.80
CA ALA A 51 -14.68 21.34 -29.92
C ALA A 51 -15.25 21.61 -28.52
N TRP A 52 -16.53 22.00 -28.44
CA TRP A 52 -17.20 22.24 -27.16
C TRP A 52 -17.44 20.94 -26.38
N ILE A 53 -17.78 19.85 -27.09
CA ILE A 53 -17.96 18.53 -26.45
C ILE A 53 -16.67 18.08 -25.77
N ILE A 54 -15.52 18.19 -26.45
CA ILE A 54 -14.21 17.81 -25.88
C ILE A 54 -13.89 18.66 -24.65
N ALA A 55 -14.16 19.97 -24.70
CA ALA A 55 -13.93 20.86 -23.57
C ALA A 55 -14.78 20.50 -22.34
N PHE A 56 -16.06 20.14 -22.54
CA PHE A 56 -16.94 19.72 -21.44
C PHE A 56 -16.45 18.44 -20.74
N TYR A 57 -16.02 17.43 -21.52
CA TYR A 57 -15.46 16.21 -20.93
C TYR A 57 -14.18 16.48 -20.13
N GLY A 58 -13.33 17.39 -20.61
CA GLY A 58 -12.14 17.82 -19.87
C GLY A 58 -12.48 18.43 -18.51
N ILE A 59 -13.44 19.35 -18.48
CA ILE A 59 -13.90 20.00 -17.24
C ILE A 59 -14.53 18.98 -16.28
N ALA A 60 -15.39 18.10 -16.77
CA ALA A 60 -16.03 17.06 -15.95
C ALA A 60 -15.00 16.12 -15.30
N MET A 61 -13.95 15.74 -16.04
CA MET A 61 -12.90 14.86 -15.53
C MET A 61 -12.06 15.54 -14.44
N VAL A 62 -11.77 16.84 -14.58
CA VAL A 62 -11.09 17.63 -13.54
C VAL A 62 -11.95 17.74 -12.28
N ILE A 63 -13.25 18.00 -12.41
CA ILE A 63 -14.17 18.04 -11.26
C ILE A 63 -14.19 16.70 -10.53
N CYS A 64 -14.28 15.59 -11.27
CA CYS A 64 -14.27 14.25 -10.69
C CYS A 64 -12.97 13.98 -9.92
N LEU A 65 -11.81 14.33 -10.48
CA LEU A 65 -10.52 14.19 -9.82
C LEU A 65 -10.45 15.01 -8.52
N VAL A 66 -10.88 16.28 -8.55
CA VAL A 66 -10.90 17.14 -7.36
C VAL A 66 -11.82 16.55 -6.28
N THR A 67 -12.99 16.04 -6.65
CA THR A 67 -13.91 15.41 -5.68
C THR A 67 -13.34 14.13 -5.07
N ALA A 68 -12.60 13.31 -5.84
CA ALA A 68 -11.95 12.12 -5.29
C ALA A 68 -10.85 12.49 -4.29
N ILE A 69 -10.06 13.53 -4.59
CA ILE A 69 -9.01 14.02 -3.70
C ILE A 69 -9.61 14.59 -2.40
N THR A 70 -10.69 15.37 -2.47
CA THR A 70 -11.32 15.93 -1.26
C THR A 70 -11.92 14.84 -0.38
N VAL A 71 -12.55 13.81 -0.97
CA VAL A 71 -13.04 12.63 -0.23
C VAL A 71 -11.88 11.88 0.42
N PHE A 72 -10.78 11.65 -0.30
CA PHE A 72 -9.59 11.00 0.25
C PHE A 72 -8.99 11.77 1.43
N GLN A 73 -8.85 13.09 1.31
CA GLN A 73 -8.38 13.94 2.40
C GLN A 73 -9.31 13.90 3.61
N TYR A 74 -10.62 13.89 3.40
CA TYR A 74 -11.62 13.75 4.47
C TYR A 74 -11.47 12.41 5.21
N TYR A 75 -11.29 11.30 4.48
CA TYR A 75 -11.05 9.98 5.08
C TYR A 75 -9.77 9.93 5.89
N GLN A 76 -8.67 10.50 5.38
CA GLN A 76 -7.40 10.57 6.11
C GLN A 76 -7.55 11.39 7.40
N PHE A 77 -8.25 12.53 7.34
CA PHE A 77 -8.51 13.33 8.52
C PHE A 77 -9.34 12.57 9.56
N LYS A 78 -10.42 11.90 9.14
CA LYS A 78 -11.25 11.07 10.01
C LYS A 78 -10.45 9.93 10.66
N ARG A 79 -9.51 9.34 9.93
CA ARG A 79 -8.59 8.34 10.47
C ARG A 79 -7.69 8.92 11.56
N ILE A 80 -7.14 10.11 11.38
CA ILE A 80 -6.32 10.78 12.40
C ILE A 80 -7.15 11.12 13.65
N GLU A 81 -8.38 11.62 13.47
CA GLU A 81 -9.30 11.93 14.56
C GLU A 81 -9.58 10.68 15.43
N SER A 82 -9.78 9.52 14.80
CA SER A 82 -9.99 8.26 15.53
C SER A 82 -8.79 7.87 16.40
N LEU A 83 -7.55 8.07 15.90
CA LEU A 83 -6.33 7.80 16.66
C LEU A 83 -6.16 8.76 17.83
N LEU A 84 -6.56 10.02 17.66
CA LEU A 84 -6.47 11.04 18.70
C LEU A 84 -7.46 10.77 19.84
N MET A 85 -8.67 10.32 19.51
CA MET A 85 -9.66 9.89 20.50
C MET A 85 -9.18 8.68 21.32
N ASP A 86 -8.51 7.72 20.69
CA ASP A 86 -7.91 6.57 21.39
C ASP A 86 -6.81 7.02 22.37
N GLN A 87 -5.95 7.97 21.99
CA GLN A 87 -4.92 8.51 22.88
C GLN A 87 -5.49 9.33 24.03
N GLN A 88 -6.50 10.17 23.77
CA GLN A 88 -7.15 10.94 24.82
C GLN A 88 -7.81 10.02 25.85
N LYS A 89 -8.46 8.94 25.40
CA LYS A 89 -9.05 7.93 26.29
C LYS A 89 -7.98 7.26 27.15
N TYR A 90 -6.85 6.87 26.57
CA TYR A 90 -5.73 6.28 27.30
C TYR A 90 -5.15 7.24 28.36
N LEU A 91 -4.89 8.50 27.99
CA LEU A 91 -4.39 9.51 28.92
C LEU A 91 -5.38 9.81 30.05
N SER A 92 -6.68 9.92 29.73
CA SER A 92 -7.71 10.14 30.73
C SER A 92 -7.75 8.99 31.76
N GLY A 93 -7.58 7.74 31.31
CA GLY A 93 -7.50 6.58 32.18
C GLY A 93 -6.27 6.58 33.09
N CYS A 94 -5.10 6.97 32.56
CA CYS A 94 -3.89 7.12 33.37
C CYS A 94 -4.04 8.20 34.45
N VAL A 95 -4.61 9.36 34.10
CA VAL A 95 -4.83 10.46 35.04
C VAL A 95 -5.80 10.06 36.16
N THR A 96 -6.90 9.37 35.82
CA THR A 96 -7.83 8.87 36.84
C THR A 96 -7.16 7.84 37.77
N GLY A 97 -6.33 6.93 37.24
CA GLY A 97 -5.61 5.96 38.05
C GLY A 97 -4.55 6.57 38.98
N ILE A 98 -3.88 7.65 38.55
CA ILE A 98 -2.97 8.41 39.43
C ILE A 98 -3.76 9.10 40.54
N ASN A 99 -4.91 9.71 40.24
CA ASN A 99 -5.73 10.39 41.24
C ASN A 99 -6.25 9.41 42.32
N GLU A 100 -6.71 8.23 41.91
CA GLU A 100 -7.10 7.16 42.83
C GLU A 100 -5.91 6.67 43.68
N SER A 101 -4.72 6.55 43.10
CA SER A 101 -3.51 6.16 43.84
C SER A 101 -3.08 7.20 44.88
N VAL A 102 -3.22 8.49 44.55
CA VAL A 102 -2.93 9.60 45.48
C VAL A 102 -3.95 9.64 46.62
N GLU A 103 -5.23 9.39 46.32
CA GLU A 103 -6.29 9.35 47.32
C GLU A 103 -6.14 8.12 48.24
N ALA A 104 -5.81 6.95 47.68
CA ALA A 104 -5.52 5.73 48.43
C ALA A 104 -4.26 5.84 49.30
N ALA A 105 -3.25 6.61 48.87
CA ALA A 105 -2.04 6.88 49.65
C ALA A 105 -2.31 7.76 50.88
N GLY A 106 -3.52 8.30 51.05
CA GLY A 106 -3.95 8.86 52.33
C GLY A 106 -3.12 10.04 52.81
N LEU A 107 -2.51 10.82 51.90
CA LEU A 107 -1.83 12.08 52.24
C LEU A 107 -2.88 13.16 52.55
N LYS A 108 -3.60 13.00 53.66
CA LYS A 108 -4.26 14.11 54.35
C LYS A 108 -3.17 15.05 54.84
N SER A 109 -2.80 16.01 54.00
CA SER A 109 -1.88 17.09 54.35
C SER A 109 -2.61 18.11 55.24
N ASP A 110 -2.88 17.73 56.49
CA ASP A 110 -3.30 18.65 57.55
C ASP A 110 -2.06 19.40 58.09
N LYS A 111 -1.45 20.26 57.27
CA LYS A 111 -0.60 21.39 57.71
C LYS A 111 -0.15 22.25 56.52
N PRO A 112 -0.71 23.47 56.37
CA PRO A 112 -0.18 24.45 55.42
C PRO A 112 1.05 25.11 56.06
N GLY A 113 2.22 24.89 55.47
CA GLY A 113 3.41 25.69 55.77
C GLY A 113 4.53 24.96 56.51
N ALA A 114 5.21 24.06 55.82
CA ALA A 114 6.67 23.97 55.83
C ALA A 114 7.10 22.84 54.89
N GLN A 115 8.21 23.07 54.19
CA GLN A 115 8.95 22.09 53.38
C GLN A 115 8.52 21.94 51.91
N LEU A 116 8.65 23.06 51.21
CA LEU A 116 8.93 23.07 49.77
C LEU A 116 10.47 22.92 49.57
N SER A 117 11.05 21.76 49.92
CA SER A 117 12.51 21.56 49.76
C SER A 117 12.97 20.12 49.49
N ALA A 118 12.07 19.14 49.32
CA ALA A 118 12.48 17.73 49.15
C ALA A 118 11.80 16.96 48.00
N LEU A 119 11.07 17.63 47.10
CA LEU A 119 10.55 17.03 45.86
C LEU A 119 11.08 17.77 44.62
N SER A 120 12.39 17.74 44.43
CA SER A 120 13.03 18.11 43.15
C SER A 120 13.98 17.02 42.65
N ALA A 121 14.04 15.86 43.29
CA ALA A 121 14.96 14.79 42.96
C ALA A 121 14.22 13.48 42.65
N GLN A 122 13.43 13.46 41.57
CA GLN A 122 13.09 12.25 40.79
C GLN A 122 12.18 12.63 39.62
N SER A 123 12.73 13.35 38.64
CA SER A 123 12.15 13.40 37.29
C SER A 123 13.24 13.79 36.30
N THR A 124 14.35 13.04 36.29
CA THR A 124 15.30 13.07 35.18
C THR A 124 14.75 12.15 34.09
N CYS A 125 14.17 12.78 33.07
CA CYS A 125 13.99 12.21 31.76
C CYS A 125 15.39 11.92 31.20
N ASN A 126 15.84 10.67 31.24
CA ASN A 126 17.08 10.25 30.58
C ASN A 126 16.83 10.19 29.08
N ALA A 127 17.07 11.32 28.40
CA ALA A 127 17.43 11.33 26.99
C ALA A 127 18.95 11.08 26.92
N THR A 128 19.35 9.85 26.66
CA THR A 128 20.74 9.49 26.38
C THR A 128 20.82 9.10 24.91
N GLU A 129 21.48 9.94 24.12
CA GLU A 129 22.05 9.55 22.83
C GLU A 129 22.98 8.35 23.06
N GLY A 130 22.59 7.18 22.56
CA GLY A 130 23.28 5.93 22.82
C GLY A 130 22.98 4.89 21.74
N ARG A 131 23.94 4.72 20.85
CA ARG A 131 24.10 3.64 19.87
C ARG A 131 23.74 2.26 20.47
N PRO A 132 22.97 1.40 19.77
CA PRO A 132 22.47 0.16 20.36
C PRO A 132 23.54 -0.94 20.32
N THR A 133 24.07 -1.28 21.49
CA THR A 133 24.86 -2.50 21.72
C THR A 133 24.56 -3.05 23.11
N GLY A 134 24.07 -4.31 23.18
CA GLY A 134 23.83 -5.10 24.40
C GLY A 134 22.44 -4.88 25.01
N VAL A 135 21.45 -5.76 24.90
CA VAL A 135 21.31 -7.15 25.41
C VAL A 135 21.48 -7.23 26.94
N SER A 136 20.34 -7.19 27.65
CA SER A 136 20.02 -7.59 29.05
C SER A 136 19.00 -6.55 29.57
N GLU A 137 17.75 -6.79 29.97
CA GLU A 137 16.99 -7.91 30.50
C GLU A 137 15.53 -7.74 30.01
N ARG A 138 14.99 -8.69 29.24
CA ARG A 138 13.55 -8.83 28.98
C ARG A 138 13.12 -10.22 29.44
N LYS A 139 12.95 -10.39 30.75
CA LYS A 139 12.38 -11.62 31.31
C LYS A 139 10.94 -11.43 31.80
N GLN A 140 10.50 -10.20 32.04
CA GLN A 140 9.15 -9.89 32.52
C GLN A 140 8.11 -9.67 31.41
N ASP A 141 8.52 -9.36 30.17
CA ASP A 141 7.57 -9.11 29.08
C ASP A 141 7.03 -10.39 28.42
N ALA A 142 7.71 -11.53 28.60
CA ALA A 142 7.28 -12.81 28.03
C ALA A 142 6.13 -13.45 28.84
N GLU A 143 6.05 -13.16 30.14
CA GLU A 143 5.06 -13.76 31.04
C GLU A 143 3.68 -13.08 30.95
N ILE A 144 3.66 -11.79 30.59
CA ILE A 144 2.41 -11.04 30.38
C ILE A 144 1.71 -11.45 29.07
N LEU A 145 2.45 -11.94 28.06
CA LEU A 145 1.83 -12.47 26.83
C LEU A 145 1.03 -13.74 27.11
N HIS A 146 1.44 -14.55 28.10
CA HIS A 146 0.75 -15.79 28.46
C HIS A 146 -0.53 -15.55 29.28
N VAL A 147 -0.62 -14.43 29.99
CA VAL A 147 -1.76 -14.07 30.84
C VAL A 147 -2.89 -13.39 30.07
N VAL A 148 -2.60 -12.76 28.92
CA VAL A 148 -3.62 -12.15 28.04
C VAL A 148 -4.15 -13.12 26.98
N LEU A 149 -3.49 -14.27 26.78
CA LEU A 149 -4.00 -15.38 25.95
C LEU A 149 -5.06 -16.22 26.70
N GLY A 150 -6.06 -15.55 27.28
CA GLY A 150 -7.32 -16.21 27.62
C GLY A 150 -7.84 -16.90 26.36
N LYS A 151 -8.19 -18.20 26.47
CA LYS A 151 -8.65 -19.11 25.40
C LYS A 151 -8.79 -18.42 24.04
N THR A 152 -7.69 -18.35 23.30
CA THR A 152 -7.75 -17.87 21.92
C THR A 152 -8.41 -18.94 21.07
N ASP A 153 -9.60 -18.61 20.58
CA ASP A 153 -10.30 -19.46 19.63
C ASP A 153 -9.73 -19.24 18.23
N PHE A 154 -9.61 -20.33 17.47
CA PHE A 154 -9.16 -20.31 16.08
C PHE A 154 -10.21 -20.92 15.15
N TRP A 155 -10.34 -20.36 13.96
CA TRP A 155 -10.87 -21.07 12.80
C TRP A 155 -9.76 -21.88 12.14
N VAL A 156 -10.13 -23.01 11.55
CA VAL A 156 -9.26 -23.75 10.62
C VAL A 156 -9.72 -23.39 9.23
N TYR A 157 -8.80 -22.90 8.40
CA TYR A 157 -9.03 -22.49 7.04
C TYR A 157 -8.18 -23.34 6.09
N ASP A 158 -8.82 -23.86 5.05
CA ASP A 158 -8.16 -24.55 3.94
C ASP A 158 -8.02 -23.55 2.78
N ALA A 159 -6.79 -23.16 2.46
CA ALA A 159 -6.50 -22.20 1.41
C ALA A 159 -6.74 -22.80 0.03
N ILE A 160 -7.19 -21.96 -0.91
CA ILE A 160 -7.34 -22.32 -2.31
C ILE A 160 -6.12 -21.83 -3.11
N GLU A 161 -5.94 -22.35 -4.33
CA GLU A 161 -4.79 -22.06 -5.20
C GLU A 161 -4.53 -20.56 -5.43
N THR A 162 -5.59 -19.73 -5.44
CA THR A 162 -5.50 -18.30 -5.69
C THR A 162 -5.37 -17.44 -4.43
N ASP A 163 -5.47 -18.03 -3.24
CA ASP A 163 -5.41 -17.25 -2.01
C ASP A 163 -3.99 -16.75 -1.74
N THR A 164 -3.89 -15.50 -1.30
CA THR A 164 -2.68 -14.97 -0.69
C THR A 164 -2.92 -14.73 0.81
N LEU A 165 -1.86 -14.68 1.61
CA LEU A 165 -2.01 -14.31 3.03
C LEU A 165 -2.61 -12.90 3.19
N TRP A 166 -2.33 -12.01 2.24
CA TRP A 166 -2.90 -10.67 2.21
C TRP A 166 -4.42 -10.73 2.06
N ASP A 167 -4.92 -11.46 1.07
CA ASP A 167 -6.37 -11.57 0.81
C ASP A 167 -7.10 -12.30 1.94
N ILE A 168 -6.48 -13.33 2.50
CA ILE A 168 -7.01 -14.03 3.69
C ILE A 168 -7.09 -13.06 4.86
N SER A 169 -6.02 -12.33 5.15
CA SER A 169 -6.00 -11.35 6.22
C SER A 169 -7.03 -10.23 6.00
N GLU A 170 -7.19 -9.74 4.77
CA GLU A 170 -8.21 -8.75 4.45
C GLU A 170 -9.62 -9.30 4.70
N ARG A 171 -9.88 -10.53 4.26
CA ARG A 171 -11.18 -11.20 4.42
C ARG A 171 -11.55 -11.41 5.89
N TYR A 172 -10.60 -11.82 6.74
CA TYR A 172 -10.88 -12.20 8.12
C TYR A 172 -10.62 -11.09 9.14
N TYR A 173 -9.69 -10.18 8.86
CA TYR A 173 -9.26 -9.12 9.77
C TYR A 173 -9.57 -7.70 9.26
N GLY A 174 -10.12 -7.58 8.04
CA GLY A 174 -10.51 -6.29 7.43
C GLY A 174 -9.36 -5.51 6.81
N SER A 175 -8.12 -6.02 6.87
CA SER A 175 -6.96 -5.42 6.20
C SER A 175 -5.91 -6.50 5.93
N GLY A 176 -5.35 -6.48 4.71
CA GLY A 176 -4.27 -7.39 4.34
C GLY A 176 -2.98 -7.17 5.14
N GLN A 177 -2.78 -5.98 5.73
CA GLN A 177 -1.60 -5.66 6.55
C GLN A 177 -1.44 -6.55 7.79
N TYR A 178 -2.52 -7.21 8.23
CA TYR A 178 -2.50 -8.10 9.40
C TYR A 178 -2.03 -9.53 9.07
N TYR A 179 -1.63 -9.81 7.83
CA TYR A 179 -1.15 -11.13 7.44
C TYR A 179 0.03 -11.66 8.29
N PRO A 180 0.93 -10.83 8.88
CA PRO A 180 1.98 -11.33 9.76
C PRO A 180 1.44 -12.00 11.03
N VAL A 181 0.23 -11.65 11.48
CA VAL A 181 -0.43 -12.31 12.60
C VAL A 181 -0.81 -13.76 12.24
N LEU A 182 -1.08 -14.05 10.96
CA LEU A 182 -1.27 -15.42 10.50
C LEU A 182 0.03 -16.24 10.68
N PHE A 183 1.21 -15.64 10.48
CA PHE A 183 2.49 -16.34 10.70
C PHE A 183 2.74 -16.68 12.16
N GLU A 184 2.40 -15.79 13.10
CA GLU A 184 2.65 -16.04 14.53
C GLU A 184 1.95 -17.32 15.01
N HIS A 185 0.81 -17.64 14.42
CA HIS A 185 0.05 -18.85 14.76
C HIS A 185 0.31 -20.03 13.82
N ASN A 186 1.02 -19.81 12.71
CA ASN A 186 1.28 -20.82 11.67
C ASN A 186 2.76 -20.74 11.19
N PRO A 187 3.74 -21.10 12.05
CA PRO A 187 5.16 -20.90 11.75
C PRO A 187 5.72 -21.76 10.61
N HIS A 188 4.93 -22.70 10.08
CA HIS A 188 5.31 -23.58 8.97
C HIS A 188 4.96 -22.99 7.59
N LEU A 189 4.17 -21.92 7.54
CA LEU A 189 3.79 -21.26 6.29
C LEU A 189 4.99 -20.54 5.65
N ARG A 190 4.86 -20.24 4.36
CA ARG A 190 5.75 -19.37 3.59
C ARG A 190 4.90 -18.40 2.79
N ILE A 191 5.32 -17.13 2.67
CA ILE A 191 4.50 -16.05 2.09
C ILE A 191 4.04 -16.39 0.67
N TYR A 192 4.93 -17.02 -0.11
CA TYR A 192 4.72 -17.29 -1.53
C TYR A 192 4.31 -18.72 -1.85
N GLU A 193 4.12 -19.58 -0.84
CA GLU A 193 3.67 -20.96 -1.01
C GLU A 193 2.32 -21.18 -0.29
N ILE A 194 1.43 -20.20 -0.45
CA ILE A 194 0.02 -20.37 -0.08
C ILE A 194 -0.74 -20.80 -1.32
N GLY A 195 -1.60 -21.81 -1.15
CA GLY A 195 -2.35 -22.40 -2.23
C GLY A 195 -3.16 -23.61 -1.75
N ASP A 196 -3.63 -24.39 -2.72
CA ASP A 196 -4.43 -25.59 -2.45
C ASP A 196 -3.70 -26.57 -1.52
N GLY A 197 -4.44 -27.11 -0.55
CA GLY A 197 -3.92 -28.04 0.46
C GLY A 197 -3.20 -27.39 1.65
N VAL A 198 -3.03 -26.07 1.68
CA VAL A 198 -2.48 -25.37 2.85
C VAL A 198 -3.57 -25.13 3.89
N ARG A 199 -3.42 -25.73 5.06
CA ARG A 199 -4.34 -25.56 6.20
C ARG A 199 -3.73 -24.64 7.25
N MET A 200 -4.45 -23.59 7.64
CA MET A 200 -3.98 -22.60 8.61
C MET A 200 -5.00 -22.25 9.69
N LYS A 201 -4.49 -21.80 10.83
CA LYS A 201 -5.28 -21.27 11.94
C LYS A 201 -5.49 -19.76 11.78
N ILE A 202 -6.74 -19.32 11.89
CA ILE A 202 -7.12 -17.90 11.83
C ILE A 202 -7.69 -17.52 13.20
N LEU A 203 -7.14 -16.47 13.82
CA LEU A 203 -7.59 -16.01 15.13
C LEU A 203 -9.01 -15.42 15.03
N LYS A 204 -9.95 -15.81 15.89
CA LYS A 204 -11.34 -15.32 15.78
C LYS A 204 -11.51 -13.86 16.20
N ASP A 205 -10.71 -13.42 17.15
CA ASP A 205 -10.83 -12.10 17.76
C ASP A 205 -9.99 -11.08 16.99
N ALA A 206 -10.67 -10.28 16.15
CA ALA A 206 -10.03 -9.22 15.37
C ALA A 206 -9.44 -8.10 16.24
N GLY A 207 -9.93 -7.89 17.46
CA GLY A 207 -9.34 -6.93 18.41
C GLY A 207 -7.94 -7.36 18.83
N LEU A 208 -7.78 -8.65 19.17
CA LEU A 208 -6.48 -9.22 19.53
C LEU A 208 -5.49 -9.20 18.35
N VAL A 209 -5.96 -9.36 17.12
CA VAL A 209 -5.10 -9.28 15.92
C VAL A 209 -4.38 -7.94 15.86
N LYS A 210 -5.09 -6.83 16.08
CA LYS A 210 -4.48 -5.49 16.07
C LYS A 210 -3.41 -5.35 17.14
N ASP A 211 -3.67 -5.86 18.34
CA ASP A 211 -2.71 -5.80 19.46
C ASP A 211 -1.47 -6.66 19.21
N ILE A 212 -1.64 -7.86 18.66
CA ILE A 212 -0.52 -8.74 18.27
C ILE A 212 0.31 -8.08 17.18
N TYR A 213 -0.34 -7.54 16.16
CA TYR A 213 0.33 -6.85 15.06
C TYR A 213 1.19 -5.70 15.59
N LEU A 214 0.63 -4.78 16.37
CA LEU A 214 1.36 -3.63 16.91
C LEU A 214 2.54 -4.02 17.79
N LYS A 215 2.44 -5.13 18.53
CA LYS A 215 3.54 -5.65 19.39
C LYS A 215 4.68 -6.28 18.59
N MET A 216 4.41 -6.71 17.37
CA MET A 216 5.34 -7.48 16.55
C MET A 216 5.82 -6.70 15.32
N SER A 217 5.14 -5.61 14.94
CA SER A 217 5.57 -4.72 13.87
C SER A 217 6.34 -3.52 14.40
N LEU A 218 7.43 -3.15 13.73
CA LEU A 218 8.13 -1.88 13.93
C LEU A 218 8.15 -1.15 12.58
N THR A 219 7.67 0.09 12.56
CA THR A 219 7.82 0.96 11.39
C THR A 219 9.04 1.87 11.59
N ASP A 220 9.97 1.84 10.64
CA ASP A 220 11.12 2.73 10.59
C ASP A 220 11.19 3.36 9.19
N GLY A 221 10.77 4.63 9.10
CA GLY A 221 10.57 5.32 7.84
C GLY A 221 9.44 4.73 7.00
N ASP A 222 9.74 4.36 5.77
CA ASP A 222 8.86 3.69 4.81
C ASP A 222 8.89 2.16 4.92
N ARG A 223 9.66 1.61 5.87
CA ARG A 223 9.89 0.18 6.02
C ARG A 223 9.14 -0.39 7.21
N ILE A 224 8.58 -1.58 7.02
CA ILE A 224 7.89 -2.34 8.07
C ILE A 224 8.76 -3.55 8.41
N TYR A 225 9.13 -3.66 9.67
CA TYR A 225 9.87 -4.80 10.21
C TYR A 225 8.94 -5.66 11.05
N TRP A 226 9.07 -6.97 10.91
CA TRP A 226 8.35 -7.97 11.66
C TRP A 226 9.25 -8.70 12.65
N ASN A 227 8.81 -8.80 13.90
CA ASN A 227 9.51 -9.46 14.97
C ASN A 227 9.17 -10.97 14.99
N TYR A 228 9.80 -11.71 14.10
CA TYR A 228 9.58 -13.15 13.94
C TYR A 228 10.18 -13.95 15.10
N LYS A 229 9.38 -14.88 15.65
CA LYS A 229 9.83 -15.87 16.63
C LYS A 229 10.34 -17.12 15.90
N VAL A 230 11.64 -17.40 16.02
CA VAL A 230 12.32 -18.57 15.44
C VAL A 230 11.67 -19.85 15.94
N ALA A 231 11.23 -20.71 15.02
CA ALA A 231 10.67 -22.02 15.32
C ALA A 231 11.76 -23.09 15.49
N GLU A 232 11.40 -24.24 16.04
CA GLU A 232 12.33 -25.37 16.10
C GLU A 232 12.72 -25.84 14.69
N GLY A 233 14.03 -26.01 14.46
CA GLY A 233 14.57 -26.38 13.14
C GLY A 233 14.75 -25.23 12.16
N ASP A 234 14.39 -23.99 12.52
CA ASP A 234 14.63 -22.84 11.65
C ASP A 234 16.14 -22.56 11.49
N THR A 235 16.52 -22.34 10.24
CA THR A 235 17.83 -21.84 9.82
C THR A 235 17.65 -20.46 9.22
N LEU A 236 18.72 -19.65 9.12
CA LEU A 236 18.64 -18.36 8.42
C LEU A 236 18.09 -18.53 6.99
N ARG A 237 18.47 -19.62 6.30
CA ARG A 237 17.99 -19.93 4.96
C ARG A 237 16.50 -20.28 4.93
N SER A 238 16.03 -21.11 5.87
CA SER A 238 14.60 -21.47 5.92
C SER A 238 13.74 -20.29 6.31
N VAL A 239 14.19 -19.46 7.25
CA VAL A 239 13.48 -18.23 7.61
C VAL A 239 13.44 -17.27 6.43
N ALA A 240 14.58 -16.99 5.79
CA ALA A 240 14.60 -16.12 4.62
C ALA A 240 13.66 -16.63 3.50
N GLY A 241 13.62 -17.95 3.25
CA GLY A 241 12.69 -18.55 2.30
C GLY A 241 11.20 -18.49 2.71
N LYS A 242 10.88 -18.19 3.98
CA LYS A 242 9.50 -17.91 4.40
C LYS A 242 9.07 -16.51 3.99
N PHE A 243 9.98 -15.53 4.02
CA PHE A 243 9.67 -14.11 3.85
C PHE A 243 10.00 -13.56 2.45
N TYR A 244 10.98 -14.13 1.75
CA TYR A 244 11.49 -13.62 0.48
C TYR A 244 11.37 -14.65 -0.63
N ARG A 245 11.28 -14.19 -1.88
CA ARG A 245 11.38 -15.09 -3.04
C ARG A 245 12.80 -15.66 -3.14
N MET A 246 12.95 -16.83 -3.75
CA MET A 246 14.24 -17.54 -3.85
C MET A 246 15.38 -16.69 -4.42
N GLU A 247 15.08 -15.81 -5.38
CA GLU A 247 16.06 -14.92 -6.01
C GLU A 247 16.57 -13.80 -5.07
N GLU A 248 15.70 -13.30 -4.18
CA GLU A 248 16.01 -12.27 -3.19
C GLU A 248 16.62 -12.84 -1.91
N THR A 249 16.28 -14.10 -1.61
CA THR A 249 16.78 -14.85 -0.45
C THR A 249 18.30 -14.84 -0.39
N ALA A 250 18.99 -15.05 -1.52
CA ALA A 250 20.45 -15.04 -1.56
C ALA A 250 21.06 -13.67 -1.20
N LYS A 251 20.44 -12.57 -1.66
CA LYS A 251 20.90 -11.21 -1.37
C LYS A 251 20.68 -10.88 0.12
N GLN A 252 19.50 -11.17 0.65
CA GLN A 252 19.18 -10.88 2.04
C GLN A 252 20.02 -11.72 3.02
N ILE A 253 20.25 -13.02 2.72
CA ILE A 253 21.14 -13.87 3.52
C ILE A 253 22.57 -13.33 3.52
N SER A 254 23.08 -12.81 2.40
CA SER A 254 24.44 -12.27 2.34
C SER A 254 24.65 -11.02 3.21
N ASN A 255 23.58 -10.25 3.44
CA ASN A 255 23.59 -9.07 4.31
C ASN A 255 23.45 -9.42 5.79
N LEU A 256 22.82 -10.56 6.10
CA LEU A 256 22.75 -11.10 7.45
C LEU A 256 24.11 -11.73 7.79
N LYS A 257 24.77 -11.27 8.86
CA LYS A 257 26.03 -11.86 9.32
C LYS A 257 25.84 -13.37 9.55
N LEU A 258 26.37 -14.18 8.62
CA LEU A 258 26.07 -15.61 8.42
C LEU A 258 26.40 -16.55 9.60
N ASP A 259 27.12 -16.08 10.61
CA ASP A 259 27.58 -16.92 11.73
C ASP A 259 26.63 -16.97 12.94
N VAL A 260 25.48 -16.30 12.87
CA VAL A 260 24.53 -16.31 13.99
C VAL A 260 23.69 -17.60 13.94
N ARG A 261 23.96 -18.52 14.88
CA ARG A 261 23.09 -19.68 15.14
C ARG A 261 21.78 -19.18 15.74
N LEU A 262 20.67 -19.41 15.03
CA LEU A 262 19.33 -19.12 15.51
C LEU A 262 18.93 -20.15 16.58
N GLN A 263 18.37 -19.69 17.70
CA GLN A 263 17.81 -20.55 18.74
C GLN A 263 16.28 -20.54 18.67
N PRO A 264 15.60 -21.69 18.85
CA PRO A 264 14.14 -21.71 18.94
C PRO A 264 13.64 -20.77 20.05
N GLY A 265 12.63 -19.98 19.74
CA GLY A 265 12.09 -18.93 20.62
C GLY A 265 12.84 -17.59 20.56
N GLN A 266 14.01 -17.53 19.94
CA GLN A 266 14.69 -16.26 19.64
C GLN A 266 13.81 -15.40 18.74
N ARG A 267 13.88 -14.09 18.94
CA ARG A 267 13.14 -13.10 18.15
C ARG A 267 14.09 -12.34 17.24
N ILE A 268 13.75 -12.25 15.95
CA ILE A 268 14.55 -11.59 14.91
C ILE A 268 13.66 -10.66 14.09
N TRP A 269 14.23 -9.53 13.66
CA TRP A 269 13.52 -8.55 12.84
C TRP A 269 13.71 -8.88 11.35
N MET A 270 12.59 -9.08 10.66
CA MET A 270 12.52 -9.37 9.23
C MET A 270 11.90 -8.17 8.52
N LEU A 271 12.53 -7.68 7.46
CA LEU A 271 11.93 -6.62 6.64
C LEU A 271 10.77 -7.23 5.83
N LEU A 272 9.58 -6.64 5.93
CA LEU A 272 8.44 -6.91 5.06
C LEU A 272 8.49 -5.91 3.91
N GLU A 273 8.66 -6.40 2.68
CA GLU A 273 8.61 -5.62 1.43
C GLU A 273 7.24 -5.74 0.77
#